data_AF-A0A953C7G9-F1
#
_entry.id   AF-A0A953C7G9-F1
#
_cell.length_a   1.000
_cell.length_b   1.000
_cell.length_c   1.000
_cell.angle_alpha   90.00
_cell.angle_beta   90.00
_cell.angle_gamma   90.00
#
_symmetry.space_group_name_H-M   'P 1'
#
loop_
_entity.id
_entity.type
_entity.pdbx_description
1 polymer ?
#
loop_
_entity_poly.entity_id
_entity_poly.type
_entity_poly.pdbx_seq_one_letter_code
_entity_poly.pdbx_strand_id
1 'polypeptide(L)'
;MPLLKIVSGAQTGVDRAALDVALDLGFACGGWVPRGRLAEDGRVPHRYPVREIPSRGYAQRTVRNVRDSDATLILTRGSPTGGTALTLRTAQELGRPCLVADLAADVSPSTVQAWLRERQVRVLNVAGPRESSAPGIHEEAAAFLRALLTLPA
;
A
#
# COMPACT_ATOMS: atom_id res chain seq x y z
N MET A 1 6.96 -16.37 3.64
CA MET A 1 5.56 -16.15 3.17
C MET A 1 5.53 -16.22 1.65
N PRO A 2 4.39 -16.53 0.98
CA PRO A 2 4.33 -16.68 -0.48
C PRO A 2 4.27 -15.35 -1.25
N LEU A 3 4.54 -14.22 -0.59
CA LEU A 3 4.45 -12.90 -1.19
C LEU A 3 5.47 -12.75 -2.33
N LEU A 4 4.97 -12.49 -3.53
CA LEU A 4 5.75 -12.34 -4.75
C LEU A 4 5.89 -10.88 -5.19
N LYS A 5 4.87 -10.05 -4.87
CA LYS A 5 4.80 -8.67 -5.36
C LYS A 5 4.09 -7.73 -4.40
N ILE A 6 4.61 -6.50 -4.30
CA ILE A 6 3.97 -5.38 -3.60
C ILE A 6 3.47 -4.36 -4.62
N VAL A 7 2.21 -3.97 -4.53
CA VAL A 7 1.64 -2.91 -5.39
C VAL A 7 1.16 -1.73 -4.56
N SER A 8 1.23 -0.54 -5.13
CA SER A 8 0.67 0.67 -4.53
C SER A 8 0.39 1.75 -5.58
N GLY A 9 -0.29 2.82 -5.20
CA GLY A 9 -0.60 3.94 -6.09
C GLY A 9 0.41 5.09 -6.08
N ALA A 10 1.60 4.86 -5.51
CA ALA A 10 2.76 5.77 -5.52
C ALA A 10 2.50 7.23 -5.10
N GLN A 11 1.42 7.47 -4.35
CA GLN A 11 1.23 8.72 -3.64
C GLN A 11 2.36 8.88 -2.60
N THR A 12 2.64 10.11 -2.16
CA THR A 12 3.53 10.32 -1.00
C THR A 12 3.00 9.57 0.24
N GLY A 13 3.80 9.48 1.29
CA GLY A 13 3.45 8.72 2.50
C GLY A 13 3.53 7.21 2.27
N VAL A 14 2.50 6.49 2.72
CA VAL A 14 2.49 5.02 2.79
C VAL A 14 2.68 4.37 1.42
N ASP A 15 2.08 4.92 0.37
CA ASP A 15 2.14 4.33 -0.96
C ASP A 15 3.59 4.25 -1.49
N ARG A 16 4.40 5.29 -1.24
CA ARG A 16 5.83 5.30 -1.61
C ARG A 16 6.70 4.52 -0.65
N ALA A 17 6.41 4.53 0.65
CA ALA A 17 7.10 3.68 1.61
C ALA A 17 7.04 2.20 1.19
N ALA A 18 5.86 1.75 0.72
CA ALA A 18 5.70 0.39 0.21
C ALA A 18 6.57 0.08 -1.00
N LEU A 19 6.66 1.01 -1.95
CA LEU A 19 7.49 0.83 -3.15
C LEU A 19 8.98 0.90 -2.84
N ASP A 20 9.39 1.81 -1.96
CA ASP A 20 10.77 1.97 -1.52
C ASP A 20 11.26 0.72 -0.81
N VAL A 21 10.50 0.21 0.17
CA VAL A 21 10.85 -1.02 0.88
C VAL A 21 10.87 -2.24 -0.06
N ALA A 22 9.91 -2.33 -0.99
CA ALA A 22 9.89 -3.43 -1.96
C ALA A 22 11.14 -3.43 -2.85
N LEU A 23 11.54 -2.26 -3.37
CA LEU A 23 12.75 -2.11 -4.18
C LEU A 23 14.00 -2.46 -3.37
N ASP A 24 14.12 -1.94 -2.15
CA ASP A 24 15.29 -2.15 -1.29
C ASP A 24 15.48 -3.62 -0.88
N LEU A 25 14.38 -4.34 -0.64
CA LEU A 25 14.39 -5.75 -0.26
C LEU A 25 14.35 -6.70 -1.47
N GLY A 26 14.35 -6.17 -2.70
CA GLY A 26 14.37 -6.96 -3.93
C GLY A 26 13.04 -7.65 -4.28
N PHE A 27 11.92 -7.22 -3.70
CA PHE A 27 10.59 -7.69 -4.11
C PHE A 27 10.20 -7.07 -5.46
N ALA A 28 9.49 -7.83 -6.30
CA ALA A 28 8.81 -7.23 -7.42
C ALA A 28 7.82 -6.17 -6.92
N CYS A 29 7.78 -5.01 -7.55
CA CYS A 29 6.84 -3.97 -7.16
C CYS A 29 6.16 -3.28 -8.36
N GLY A 30 5.20 -2.40 -8.09
CA GLY A 30 4.51 -1.60 -9.11
C GLY A 30 3.15 -1.14 -8.62
N GLY A 31 2.17 -1.12 -9.52
CA GLY A 31 0.80 -0.72 -9.22
C GLY A 31 0.28 0.31 -10.20
N TRP A 32 -0.92 0.82 -9.92
CA TRP A 32 -1.67 1.70 -10.81
C TRP A 32 -1.64 3.14 -10.30
N VAL A 33 -1.28 4.07 -11.19
CA VAL A 33 -1.26 5.52 -10.92
C VAL A 33 -2.12 6.26 -11.92
N PRO A 34 -2.60 7.49 -11.62
CA PRO A 34 -3.37 8.27 -12.58
C PRO A 34 -2.55 8.62 -13.83
N ARG A 35 -3.23 8.88 -14.95
CA ARG A 35 -2.62 9.38 -16.18
C ARG A 35 -1.78 10.62 -15.90
N GLY A 36 -0.56 10.65 -16.43
CA GLY A 36 0.46 11.66 -16.14
C GLY A 36 1.31 11.34 -14.91
N ARG A 37 1.16 10.16 -14.31
CA ARG A 37 1.86 9.74 -13.09
C ARG A 37 1.65 10.75 -11.94
N LEU A 38 0.40 11.14 -11.68
CA LEU A 38 0.10 12.20 -10.72
C LEU A 38 0.22 11.72 -9.26
N ALA A 39 0.90 12.52 -8.44
CA ALA A 39 0.96 12.47 -6.99
C ALA A 39 0.83 13.91 -6.44
N GLU A 40 0.74 14.08 -5.11
CA GLU A 40 0.55 15.40 -4.51
C GLU A 40 1.74 16.34 -4.68
N ASP A 41 2.94 15.79 -4.78
CA ASP A 41 4.21 16.49 -4.97
C ASP A 41 4.63 16.54 -6.46
N GLY A 42 3.66 16.30 -7.36
CA GLY A 42 3.88 16.34 -8.80
C GLY A 42 3.93 14.95 -9.43
N ARG A 43 4.96 14.71 -10.26
CA ARG A 43 5.05 13.48 -11.06
C ARG A 43 5.73 12.36 -10.25
N VAL A 44 5.10 11.19 -10.18
CA VAL A 44 5.67 9.98 -9.56
C VAL A 44 7.03 9.67 -10.22
N PRO A 45 8.12 9.58 -9.46
CA PRO A 45 9.47 9.32 -9.97
C PRO A 45 9.57 8.08 -10.87
N HIS A 46 10.46 8.12 -11.85
CA HIS A 46 10.65 7.03 -12.84
C HIS A 46 11.22 5.75 -12.23
N ARG A 47 11.89 5.83 -11.06
CA ARG A 47 12.38 4.65 -10.34
C ARG A 47 11.27 3.66 -9.97
N TYR A 48 10.02 4.13 -9.87
CA TYR A 48 8.87 3.29 -9.53
C TYR A 48 8.28 2.60 -10.76
N PRO A 49 8.24 1.26 -10.82
CA PRO A 49 7.70 0.47 -11.94
C PRO A 49 6.15 0.43 -11.96
N VAL A 50 5.51 1.59 -11.85
CA VAL A 50 4.06 1.75 -11.86
C VAL A 50 3.51 2.00 -13.27
N ARG A 51 2.26 1.62 -13.48
CA ARG A 51 1.53 1.74 -14.75
C ARG A 51 0.42 2.78 -14.63
N GLU A 52 0.27 3.60 -15.66
CA GLU A 52 -0.80 4.59 -15.71
C GLU A 52 -2.15 3.91 -16.05
N ILE A 53 -3.21 4.37 -15.39
CA ILE A 53 -4.57 4.15 -15.89
C ILE A 53 -4.95 5.27 -16.87
N PRO A 54 -5.93 5.07 -17.76
CA PRO A 54 -6.35 6.11 -18.72
C PRO A 54 -6.92 7.39 -18.07
N SER A 55 -7.42 7.29 -16.84
CA SER A 55 -8.03 8.41 -16.09
C SER A 55 -7.01 9.16 -15.24
N ARG A 56 -7.24 10.46 -15.05
CA ARG A 56 -6.50 11.31 -14.11
C ARG A 56 -7.01 11.23 -12.67
N GLY A 57 -8.13 10.55 -12.43
CA GLY A 57 -8.76 10.50 -11.11
C GLY A 57 -8.09 9.50 -10.15
N TYR A 58 -7.94 9.90 -8.89
CA TYR A 58 -7.37 9.07 -7.84
C TYR A 58 -8.27 7.90 -7.43
N ALA A 59 -9.59 8.03 -7.56
CA ALA A 59 -10.50 6.94 -7.20
C ALA A 59 -10.30 5.71 -8.11
N GLN A 60 -10.15 5.92 -9.43
CA GLN A 60 -10.00 4.81 -10.37
C GLN A 60 -8.69 4.04 -10.16
N ARG A 61 -7.60 4.72 -9.78
CA ARG A 61 -6.33 4.03 -9.47
C ARG A 61 -6.45 3.22 -8.17
N THR A 62 -7.18 3.73 -7.17
CA THR A 62 -7.42 3.02 -5.90
C THR A 62 -8.19 1.73 -6.16
N VAL A 63 -9.29 1.82 -6.91
CA VAL A 63 -10.09 0.65 -7.28
C VAL A 63 -9.24 -0.41 -8.00
N ARG A 64 -8.39 0.01 -8.92
CA ARG A 64 -7.59 -0.93 -9.70
C ARG A 64 -6.48 -1.60 -8.87
N ASN A 65 -5.83 -0.87 -7.95
CA ASN A 65 -4.85 -1.47 -7.05
C ASN A 65 -5.48 -2.50 -6.09
N VAL A 66 -6.67 -2.22 -5.55
CA VAL A 66 -7.41 -3.17 -4.73
C VAL A 66 -7.85 -4.39 -5.56
N ARG A 67 -8.45 -4.16 -6.73
CA ARG A 67 -8.95 -5.22 -7.61
C ARG A 67 -7.84 -6.17 -8.09
N ASP A 68 -6.70 -5.65 -8.50
CA ASP A 68 -5.61 -6.40 -9.13
C ASP A 68 -4.58 -6.93 -8.10
N SER A 69 -4.98 -7.04 -6.84
CA SER A 69 -4.20 -7.64 -5.74
C SER A 69 -4.99 -8.76 -5.05
N ASP A 70 -4.29 -9.63 -4.34
CA ASP A 70 -4.92 -10.71 -3.57
C ASP A 70 -5.50 -10.17 -2.26
N ALA A 71 -4.85 -9.17 -1.67
CA ALA A 71 -5.27 -8.52 -0.44
C ALA A 71 -4.74 -7.07 -0.36
N THR A 72 -5.37 -6.27 0.51
CA THR A 72 -4.92 -4.90 0.82
C THR A 72 -4.53 -4.75 2.29
N LEU A 73 -3.31 -4.28 2.55
CA LEU A 73 -2.87 -3.81 3.86
C LEU A 73 -2.97 -2.27 3.87
N ILE A 74 -3.74 -1.74 4.80
CA ILE A 74 -3.86 -0.30 5.02
C ILE A 74 -3.06 0.07 6.26
N LEU A 75 -2.03 0.90 6.10
CA LEU A 75 -1.27 1.46 7.22
C LEU A 75 -1.79 2.87 7.54
N THR A 76 -2.17 3.14 8.79
CA THR A 76 -2.74 4.43 9.22
C THR A 76 -2.20 4.87 10.57
N ARG A 77 -2.55 6.10 10.97
CA ARG A 77 -2.60 6.50 12.39
C ARG A 77 -4.05 6.82 12.71
N GLY A 78 -4.66 6.07 13.61
CA GLY A 78 -6.10 6.13 13.86
C GLY A 78 -6.94 5.64 12.68
N SER A 79 -8.20 6.07 12.66
CA SER A 79 -9.19 5.61 11.67
C SER A 79 -8.86 6.09 10.24
N PRO A 80 -9.02 5.23 9.22
CA PRO A 80 -8.89 5.64 7.82
C PRO A 80 -9.80 6.82 7.44
N THR A 81 -9.26 7.84 6.80
CA THR A 81 -10.00 9.00 6.28
C THR A 81 -9.68 9.24 4.80
N GLY A 82 -10.47 10.10 4.13
CA GLY A 82 -10.22 10.53 2.75
C GLY A 82 -9.98 9.38 1.76
N GLY A 83 -8.86 9.44 1.03
CA GLY A 83 -8.46 8.41 0.07
C GLY A 83 -8.20 7.04 0.70
N THR A 84 -7.75 7.00 1.95
CA THR A 84 -7.53 5.76 2.70
C THR A 84 -8.86 5.09 3.04
N ALA A 85 -9.86 5.86 3.45
CA ALA A 85 -11.22 5.36 3.67
C ALA A 85 -11.86 4.83 2.38
N LEU A 86 -11.57 5.46 1.24
CA LEU A 86 -11.99 4.95 -0.06
C LEU A 86 -11.39 3.57 -0.33
N THR A 87 -10.09 3.36 -0.08
CA THR A 87 -9.45 2.06 -0.25
C THR A 87 -10.13 0.98 0.59
N LEU A 88 -10.43 1.27 1.86
CA LEU A 88 -11.13 0.33 2.75
C LEU A 88 -12.52 -0.04 2.19
N ARG A 89 -13.32 0.96 1.83
CA ARG A 89 -14.66 0.73 1.25
C ARG A 89 -14.57 -0.08 -0.03
N THR A 90 -13.64 0.25 -0.92
CA THR A 90 -13.47 -0.50 -2.18
C THR A 90 -13.06 -1.95 -1.94
N ALA A 91 -12.22 -2.23 -0.94
CA ALA A 91 -11.88 -3.62 -0.61
C ALA A 91 -13.10 -4.39 -0.11
N GLN A 92 -13.93 -3.76 0.72
CA GLN A 92 -15.19 -4.33 1.20
C GLN A 92 -16.18 -4.60 0.05
N GLU A 93 -16.41 -3.59 -0.81
CA GLU A 93 -17.32 -3.67 -1.97
C GLU A 93 -16.90 -4.76 -2.97
N LEU A 94 -15.60 -4.97 -3.16
CA LEU A 94 -15.06 -5.99 -4.06
C LEU A 94 -14.87 -7.36 -3.40
N GLY A 95 -15.20 -7.51 -2.11
CA GLY A 95 -14.97 -8.75 -1.36
C GLY A 95 -13.49 -9.13 -1.26
N ARG A 96 -12.57 -8.16 -1.32
CA ARG A 96 -11.13 -8.38 -1.22
C ARG A 96 -10.69 -8.39 0.25
N PRO A 97 -9.86 -9.36 0.70
CA PRO A 97 -9.28 -9.33 2.03
C PRO A 97 -8.57 -8.00 2.30
N CYS A 98 -8.91 -7.38 3.43
CA CYS A 98 -8.35 -6.10 3.82
C CYS A 98 -8.01 -6.12 5.31
N LEU A 99 -6.81 -5.66 5.66
CA LEU A 99 -6.38 -5.47 7.04
C LEU A 99 -6.00 -4.01 7.25
N VAL A 100 -6.55 -3.38 8.29
CA VAL A 100 -6.14 -2.04 8.72
C VAL A 100 -5.19 -2.22 9.91
N ALA A 101 -3.97 -1.71 9.76
CA ALA A 101 -2.95 -1.70 10.78
C ALA A 101 -2.70 -0.24 11.20
N ASP A 102 -3.16 0.08 12.40
CA ASP A 102 -2.93 1.39 13.00
C ASP A 102 -1.54 1.41 13.65
N LEU A 103 -0.62 2.16 13.04
CA LEU A 103 0.76 2.29 13.50
C LEU A 103 0.87 3.02 14.84
N ALA A 104 -0.17 3.75 15.26
CA ALA A 104 -0.23 4.36 16.58
C ALA A 104 -0.72 3.39 17.68
N ALA A 105 -1.24 2.22 17.32
CA ALA A 105 -1.91 1.29 18.24
C ALA A 105 -1.11 -0.01 18.52
N ASP A 106 0.22 0.06 18.52
CA ASP A 106 1.15 -1.08 18.76
C ASP A 106 0.80 -2.34 17.94
N VAL A 107 0.53 -2.14 16.65
CA VAL A 107 0.26 -3.25 15.73
C VAL A 107 1.54 -4.07 15.51
N SER A 108 1.47 -5.38 15.75
CA SER A 108 2.61 -6.27 15.57
C SER A 108 2.80 -6.68 14.09
N PRO A 109 4.02 -6.55 13.53
CA PRO A 109 4.35 -7.12 12.22
C PRO A 109 4.11 -8.64 12.14
N SER A 110 4.26 -9.39 13.23
CA SER A 110 4.01 -10.85 13.22
C SER A 110 2.54 -11.19 13.02
N THR A 111 1.63 -10.38 13.56
CA THR A 111 0.18 -10.53 13.34
C THR A 111 -0.19 -10.30 11.88
N VAL A 112 0.36 -9.24 11.28
CA VAL A 112 0.16 -8.97 9.84
C VAL A 112 0.76 -10.08 9.00
N GLN A 113 1.94 -10.59 9.36
CA GLN A 113 2.57 -11.70 8.66
C GLN A 113 1.73 -12.98 8.70
N ALA A 114 1.17 -13.33 9.86
CA ALA A 114 0.29 -14.48 10.01
C ALA A 114 -0.95 -14.35 9.12
N TRP A 115 -1.58 -13.17 9.11
CA TRP A 115 -2.71 -12.87 8.23
C TRP A 115 -2.37 -13.03 6.74
N LEU A 116 -1.21 -12.54 6.30
CA LEU A 116 -0.75 -12.70 4.91
C LEU A 116 -0.57 -14.18 4.52
N ARG A 117 -0.09 -15.02 5.46
CA ARG A 117 0.10 -16.46 5.24
C ARG A 117 -1.23 -17.20 5.19
N GLU A 118 -2.12 -16.94 6.16
CA GLU A 118 -3.46 -17.53 6.22
C GLU A 118 -4.25 -17.26 4.94
N ARG A 119 -4.14 -16.03 4.41
CA ARG A 119 -4.81 -15.63 3.17
C ARG A 119 -4.04 -15.98 1.90
N GLN A 120 -2.89 -16.67 2.01
CA GLN A 120 -2.03 -17.06 0.89
C GLN A 120 -1.72 -15.91 -0.08
N VAL A 121 -1.47 -14.72 0.45
CA VAL A 121 -1.29 -13.49 -0.34
C VAL A 121 0.00 -13.57 -1.15
N ARG A 122 -0.11 -13.45 -2.49
CA ARG A 122 1.04 -13.39 -3.41
C ARG A 122 1.25 -11.97 -3.95
N VAL A 123 0.18 -11.21 -4.15
CA VAL A 123 0.21 -9.80 -4.54
C VAL A 123 -0.46 -8.97 -3.45
N LEU A 124 0.33 -8.19 -2.72
CA LEU A 124 -0.17 -7.32 -1.65
C LEU A 124 -0.28 -5.88 -2.15
N ASN A 125 -1.48 -5.31 -2.10
CA ASN A 125 -1.65 -3.87 -2.20
C ASN A 125 -1.38 -3.23 -0.83
N VAL A 126 -0.51 -2.21 -0.79
CA VAL A 126 -0.27 -1.42 0.41
C VAL A 126 -0.74 0.01 0.17
N ALA A 127 -1.56 0.52 1.09
CA ALA A 127 -2.16 1.84 0.98
C ALA A 127 -2.19 2.56 2.33
N GLY A 128 -2.30 3.88 2.30
CA GLY A 128 -2.42 4.69 3.50
C GLY A 128 -2.52 6.18 3.20
N PRO A 129 -2.48 7.04 4.24
CA PRO A 129 -2.52 8.49 4.04
C PRO A 129 -1.27 8.97 3.31
N ARG A 130 -1.44 10.11 2.63
CA ARG A 130 -0.37 10.85 1.98
C ARG A 130 0.41 11.67 3.00
N GLU A 131 1.66 12.00 2.68
CA GLU A 131 2.58 12.66 3.61
C GLU A 131 2.00 13.98 4.16
N SER A 132 1.40 14.81 3.30
CA SER A 132 0.79 16.07 3.72
C SER A 132 -0.36 15.92 4.74
N SER A 133 -1.03 14.76 4.78
CA SER A 133 -2.14 14.48 5.69
C SER A 133 -1.72 13.80 6.99
N ALA A 134 -0.54 13.18 7.00
CA ALA A 134 0.03 12.49 8.15
C ALA A 134 1.56 12.59 8.08
N PRO A 135 2.16 13.73 8.48
CA PRO A 135 3.61 13.91 8.43
C PRO A 135 4.35 12.81 9.19
N GLY A 136 5.47 12.33 8.64
CA GLY A 136 6.27 11.21 9.13
C GLY A 136 5.72 9.82 8.76
N ILE A 137 4.54 9.72 8.12
CA ILE A 137 3.92 8.41 7.89
C ILE A 137 4.72 7.56 6.91
N HIS A 138 5.45 8.17 5.97
CA HIS A 138 6.37 7.42 5.11
C HIS A 138 7.35 6.61 5.95
N GLU A 139 8.11 7.27 6.84
CA GLU A 139 9.19 6.63 7.60
C GLU A 139 8.66 5.52 8.51
N GLU A 140 7.55 5.78 9.20
CA GLU A 140 6.90 4.78 10.06
C GLU A 140 6.40 3.57 9.25
N ALA A 141 5.74 3.81 8.11
CA ALA A 141 5.29 2.75 7.23
C ALA A 141 6.47 1.94 6.68
N ALA A 142 7.56 2.60 6.30
CA ALA A 142 8.76 1.94 5.81
C ALA A 142 9.40 1.05 6.89
N ALA A 143 9.54 1.57 8.11
CA ALA A 143 10.05 0.80 9.25
C ALA A 143 9.18 -0.43 9.55
N PHE A 144 7.86 -0.24 9.60
CA PHE A 144 6.91 -1.33 9.82
C PHE A 144 6.99 -2.40 8.72
N LEU A 145 7.01 -1.99 7.45
CA LEU A 145 7.08 -2.91 6.31
C LEU A 145 8.41 -3.65 6.25
N ARG A 146 9.54 -3.02 6.59
CA ARG A 146 10.83 -3.71 6.68
C ARG A 146 10.75 -4.81 7.73
N ALA A 147 10.31 -4.48 8.95
CA ALA A 147 10.14 -5.46 10.01
C ALA A 147 9.23 -6.62 9.55
N LEU A 148 8.07 -6.32 8.99
CA LEU A 148 7.11 -7.30 8.47
C LEU A 148 7.72 -8.26 7.44
N LEU A 149 8.48 -7.72 6.48
CA LEU A 149 8.98 -8.46 5.32
C LEU A 149 10.28 -9.22 5.60
N THR A 150 11.03 -8.84 6.64
CA THR A 150 12.24 -9.55 7.06
C THR A 150 12.02 -10.54 8.21
N LEU A 151 10.80 -10.61 8.76
CA LEU A 151 10.45 -11.62 9.75
C LEU A 151 10.65 -13.04 9.18
N PRO A 152 11.26 -13.97 9.94
CA PRO A 152 11.49 -15.34 9.49
C PRO A 152 10.19 -16.04 9.10
N ALA A 153 10.31 -16.93 8.11
CA ALA A 153 9.22 -17.74 7.57
C ALA A 153 8.62 -18.70 8.61
#